data_AF-A0AAU0H296-F1
#
_entry.id   AF-A0AAU0H296-F1
#
_cell.length_a   1.000
_cell.length_b   1.000
_cell.length_c   1.000
_cell.angle_alpha   90.00
_cell.angle_beta   90.00
_cell.angle_gamma   90.00
#
_symmetry.space_group_name_H-M   'P 1'
#
loop_
_entity.id
_entity.type
_entity.pdbx_description
1 polymer ?
#
loop_
_entity_poly.entity_id
_entity_poly.type
_entity_poly.pdbx_seq_one_letter_code
_entity_poly.pdbx_strand_id
1 'polypeptide(L)'
;MSKKGSWTLLLVWAISLLSAVLFYSQRQISEFDPKGTLLHQSTSVTFDASLITLLKNYDVPAGSIVHVGTQENCYCDTLTDPHQTQLINKLGQLDYSGFRLDIENVPELAAILPSVPALMVVDTQYNLRYLGPYATGYGCFTGKNLVDEISGYASNSSYINAVVKTEADGCFCNSHR
;
A
#
# COMPACT_ATOMS: atom_id res chain seq x y z
N MET A 1 35.06 -36.29 -14.73
CA MET A 1 34.81 -35.61 -13.43
C MET A 1 34.36 -36.64 -12.41
N SER A 2 35.00 -36.70 -11.23
CA SER A 2 34.57 -37.61 -10.16
C SER A 2 33.16 -37.25 -9.69
N LYS A 3 32.31 -38.24 -9.42
CA LYS A 3 30.93 -38.09 -8.95
C LYS A 3 30.83 -37.14 -7.74
N LYS A 4 31.87 -37.11 -6.90
CA LYS A 4 32.01 -36.22 -5.74
C LYS A 4 32.21 -34.74 -6.14
N GLY A 5 33.02 -34.47 -7.17
CA GLY A 5 33.28 -33.11 -7.66
C GLY A 5 32.06 -32.47 -8.35
N SER A 6 31.23 -33.28 -9.02
CA SER A 6 29.97 -32.82 -9.59
C SER A 6 28.96 -32.42 -8.51
N TRP A 7 28.88 -33.19 -7.43
CA TRP A 7 28.01 -32.90 -6.29
C TRP A 7 28.42 -31.66 -5.51
N THR A 8 29.72 -31.45 -5.30
CA THR A 8 30.21 -30.23 -4.64
C THR A 8 29.92 -28.97 -5.47
N LEU A 9 30.07 -29.05 -6.79
CA LEU A 9 29.75 -27.93 -7.68
C LEU A 9 28.25 -27.59 -7.61
N LEU A 10 27.39 -28.62 -7.64
CA LEU A 10 25.94 -28.45 -7.56
C LEU A 10 25.51 -27.84 -6.22
N LEU A 11 26.10 -28.29 -5.11
CA LEU A 11 25.85 -27.73 -3.78
C LEU A 11 26.27 -26.26 -3.68
N VAL A 12 27.48 -25.91 -4.16
CA VAL A 12 27.97 -24.53 -4.16
C VAL A 12 27.08 -23.64 -5.01
N TRP A 13 26.65 -24.12 -6.18
CA TRP A 13 25.73 -23.40 -7.06
C TRP A 13 24.36 -23.17 -6.39
N ALA A 14 23.79 -24.20 -5.77
CA ALA A 14 22.50 -24.10 -5.09
C ALA A 14 22.56 -23.13 -3.89
N ILE A 15 23.62 -23.19 -3.09
CA ILE A 15 23.82 -22.26 -1.95
C ILE A 15 24.00 -20.83 -2.46
N SER A 16 24.73 -20.62 -3.55
CA SER A 16 24.91 -19.30 -4.16
C SER A 16 23.57 -18.70 -4.62
N LEU A 17 22.73 -19.48 -5.31
CA LEU A 17 21.40 -19.03 -5.72
C LEU A 17 20.48 -18.72 -4.54
N LEU A 18 20.44 -19.61 -3.54
CA LEU A 18 19.66 -19.39 -2.31
C LEU A 18 20.10 -18.12 -1.59
N SER A 19 21.41 -17.89 -1.48
CA SER A 19 21.97 -16.70 -0.83
C SER A 19 21.61 -15.43 -1.59
N ALA A 20 21.68 -15.45 -2.93
CA ALA A 20 21.27 -14.34 -3.77
C ALA A 20 19.78 -14.01 -3.60
N VAL A 21 18.90 -15.03 -3.66
CA VAL A 21 17.45 -14.83 -3.49
C VAL A 21 17.13 -14.24 -2.11
N LEU A 22 17.72 -14.76 -1.04
CA LEU A 22 17.48 -14.26 0.32
C LEU A 22 17.96 -12.81 0.48
N PHE A 23 19.13 -12.49 -0.07
CA PHE A 23 19.71 -11.15 0.01
C PHE A 23 18.87 -10.11 -0.74
N TYR A 24 18.40 -10.45 -1.96
CA TYR A 24 17.54 -9.55 -2.73
C TYR A 24 16.14 -9.44 -2.11
N SER A 25 15.59 -10.53 -1.58
CA SER A 25 14.25 -10.55 -0.97
C SER A 25 14.17 -9.72 0.32
N GLN A 26 15.19 -9.79 1.19
CA GLN A 26 15.19 -8.98 2.41
C GLN A 26 15.34 -7.48 2.14
N ARG A 27 16.03 -7.09 1.08
CA ARG A 27 16.23 -5.68 0.71
C ARG A 27 14.97 -4.99 0.18
N GLN A 28 13.92 -5.75 -0.12
CA GLN A 28 12.66 -5.23 -0.64
C GLN A 28 11.62 -4.97 0.45
N ILE A 29 11.89 -5.34 1.71
CA ILE A 29 10.99 -5.02 2.83
C ILE A 29 11.43 -3.72 3.49
N SER A 30 10.47 -2.82 3.65
CA SER A 30 10.59 -1.64 4.49
C SER A 30 9.31 -1.43 5.29
N GLU A 31 9.42 -0.61 6.34
CA GLU A 31 8.27 -0.09 7.07
C GLU A 31 7.48 0.89 6.18
N PHE A 32 6.16 0.88 6.30
CA PHE A 32 5.27 1.80 5.58
C PHE A 32 5.35 3.24 6.13
N ASP A 33 5.54 3.40 7.44
CA ASP A 33 5.73 4.70 8.10
C ASP A 33 6.98 4.70 8.99
N PRO A 34 8.19 4.67 8.39
CA PRO A 34 9.44 4.45 9.13
C PRO A 34 9.79 5.57 10.12
N LYS A 35 9.15 6.73 9.99
CA LYS A 35 9.36 7.89 10.85
C LYS A 35 8.17 8.17 11.78
N GLY A 36 7.11 7.38 11.71
CA GLY A 36 5.87 7.65 12.44
C GLY A 36 5.18 8.95 12.00
N THR A 37 5.47 9.46 10.80
CA THR A 37 4.92 10.72 10.30
C THR A 37 3.41 10.60 10.12
N LEU A 38 2.96 9.55 9.44
CA LEU A 38 1.54 9.31 9.21
C LEU A 38 0.84 9.04 10.55
N LEU A 39 1.48 8.24 11.42
CA LEU A 39 0.94 7.93 12.74
C LEU A 39 0.72 9.21 13.54
N HIS A 40 1.73 10.07 13.64
CA HIS A 40 1.64 11.31 14.36
C HIS A 40 0.53 12.22 13.81
N GLN A 41 0.48 12.41 12.49
CA GLN A 41 -0.54 13.25 11.88
C GLN A 41 -1.96 12.70 12.04
N SER A 42 -2.12 11.37 12.01
CA SER A 42 -3.42 10.70 12.18
C SER A 42 -4.04 10.91 13.57
N THR A 43 -3.25 11.32 14.57
CA THR A 43 -3.76 11.63 15.92
C THR A 43 -4.50 12.96 16.01
N SER A 44 -4.38 13.82 15.00
CA SER A 44 -5.10 15.10 14.97
C SER A 44 -6.60 14.90 14.75
N VAL A 45 -7.42 15.60 15.51
CA VAL A 45 -8.88 15.60 15.37
C VAL A 45 -9.37 16.12 14.02
N THR A 46 -8.54 16.87 13.29
CA THR A 46 -8.87 17.41 11.96
C THR A 46 -8.29 16.60 10.82
N PHE A 47 -7.55 15.51 11.09
CA PHE A 47 -6.81 14.76 10.08
C PHE A 47 -7.69 14.32 8.91
N ASP A 48 -8.78 13.59 9.20
CA ASP A 48 -9.71 13.09 8.19
C ASP A 48 -10.29 14.22 7.34
N ALA A 49 -10.74 15.30 7.98
CA ALA A 49 -11.35 16.43 7.30
C ALA A 49 -10.34 17.16 6.40
N SER A 50 -9.12 17.39 6.88
CA SER A 50 -8.04 18.01 6.11
C SER A 50 -7.66 17.16 4.90
N LEU A 51 -7.56 15.83 5.07
CA LEU A 51 -7.25 14.92 3.96
C LEU A 51 -8.39 14.87 2.93
N ILE A 52 -9.65 14.84 3.36
CA ILE A 52 -10.79 14.90 2.45
C ILE A 52 -10.84 16.23 1.67
N THR A 53 -10.54 17.36 2.33
CA THR A 53 -10.43 18.65 1.64
C THR A 53 -9.31 18.62 0.60
N LEU A 54 -8.15 18.04 0.94
CA LEU A 54 -7.06 17.85 -0.01
C LEU A 54 -7.51 17.01 -1.22
N LEU A 55 -8.13 15.85 -0.98
CA LEU A 55 -8.60 14.96 -2.06
C LEU A 55 -9.63 15.66 -2.97
N LYS A 56 -10.53 16.47 -2.41
CA LYS A 56 -11.48 17.29 -3.20
C LYS A 56 -10.78 18.32 -4.09
N ASN A 57 -9.68 18.93 -3.62
CA ASN A 57 -8.91 19.89 -4.42
C ASN A 57 -8.21 19.24 -5.61
N TYR A 58 -8.02 17.92 -5.57
CA TYR A 58 -7.47 17.09 -6.64
C TYR A 58 -8.55 16.31 -7.39
N ASP A 59 -9.80 16.80 -7.34
CA ASP A 59 -10.95 16.26 -8.07
C ASP A 59 -11.28 14.78 -7.78
N VAL A 60 -10.87 14.28 -6.61
CA VAL A 60 -11.24 12.93 -6.17
C VAL A 60 -12.72 12.90 -5.78
N PRO A 61 -13.57 12.09 -6.44
CA PRO A 61 -14.99 12.03 -6.14
C PRO A 61 -15.26 11.28 -4.84
N ALA A 62 -16.46 11.44 -4.28
CA ALA A 62 -16.96 10.51 -3.26
C ALA A 62 -17.13 9.10 -3.86
N GLY A 63 -17.06 8.06 -3.02
CA GLY A 63 -17.08 6.68 -3.51
C GLY A 63 -15.81 6.35 -4.31
N SER A 64 -14.64 6.65 -3.74
CA SER A 64 -13.35 6.45 -4.41
C SER A 64 -12.47 5.45 -3.67
N ILE A 65 -11.85 4.57 -4.44
CA ILE A 65 -10.70 3.75 -4.06
C ILE A 65 -9.48 4.47 -4.64
N VAL A 66 -8.85 5.30 -3.82
CA VAL A 66 -7.73 6.14 -4.25
C VAL A 66 -6.44 5.35 -4.07
N HIS A 67 -5.85 4.98 -5.18
CA HIS A 67 -4.50 4.45 -5.25
C HIS A 67 -3.50 5.61 -5.30
N VAL A 68 -2.55 5.64 -4.36
CA VAL A 68 -1.45 6.59 -4.33
C VAL A 68 -0.18 5.87 -4.74
N GLY A 69 0.26 6.11 -5.96
CA GLY A 69 1.47 5.53 -6.54
C GLY A 69 2.57 6.56 -6.71
N THR A 70 3.52 6.24 -7.59
CA THR A 70 4.62 7.11 -8.01
C THR A 70 4.75 7.04 -9.53
N GLN A 71 5.24 8.12 -10.15
CA GLN A 71 5.62 8.13 -11.57
C GLN A 71 6.95 7.41 -11.82
N GLU A 72 7.75 7.19 -10.78
CA GLU A 72 8.98 6.43 -10.88
C GLU A 72 8.69 4.93 -11.10
N ASN A 73 9.69 4.22 -11.64
CA ASN A 73 9.58 2.77 -11.80
C ASN A 73 9.66 2.07 -10.43
N CYS A 74 8.51 1.86 -9.81
CA CYS A 74 8.36 1.20 -8.53
C CYS A 74 7.80 -0.21 -8.70
N TYR A 75 8.66 -1.22 -8.53
CA TYR A 75 8.25 -2.63 -8.55
C TYR A 75 7.14 -2.96 -7.55
N CYS A 76 7.18 -2.33 -6.37
CA CYS A 76 6.18 -2.54 -5.33
C CYS A 76 4.78 -2.07 -5.77
N ASP A 77 4.68 -1.09 -6.67
CA ASP A 77 3.41 -0.62 -7.19
C ASP A 77 2.68 -1.74 -7.95
N THR A 78 3.39 -2.37 -8.90
CA THR A 78 2.90 -3.51 -9.70
C THR A 78 2.48 -4.70 -8.85
N LEU A 79 3.15 -4.93 -7.71
CA LEU A 79 2.78 -6.03 -6.80
C LEU A 79 1.39 -5.83 -6.16
N THR A 80 0.85 -4.61 -6.17
CA THR A 80 -0.47 -4.32 -5.61
C THR A 80 -1.62 -4.49 -6.60
N ASP A 81 -1.36 -4.58 -7.92
CA ASP A 81 -2.39 -4.71 -8.96
C ASP A 81 -3.44 -5.80 -8.68
N PRO A 82 -3.08 -7.01 -8.21
CA PRO A 82 -4.07 -8.03 -7.91
C PRO A 82 -5.01 -7.64 -6.76
N HIS A 83 -4.51 -6.91 -5.76
CA HIS A 83 -5.30 -6.45 -4.61
C HIS A 83 -6.16 -5.24 -4.98
N GLN A 84 -5.63 -4.32 -5.79
CA GLN A 84 -6.39 -3.21 -6.38
C GLN A 84 -7.59 -3.73 -7.16
N THR A 85 -7.35 -4.69 -8.06
CA THR A 85 -8.39 -5.30 -8.89
C THR A 85 -9.45 -5.99 -8.04
N GLN A 86 -9.04 -6.75 -7.02
CA GLN A 86 -9.98 -7.41 -6.09
C GLN A 86 -10.85 -6.40 -5.35
N LEU A 87 -10.25 -5.32 -4.83
CA LEU A 87 -10.98 -4.29 -4.10
C LEU A 87 -11.95 -3.52 -4.99
N ILE A 88 -11.53 -3.12 -6.20
CA ILE A 88 -12.39 -2.46 -7.20
C ILE A 88 -13.55 -3.37 -7.59
N ASN A 89 -13.30 -4.66 -7.85
CA ASN A 89 -14.38 -5.60 -8.21
C ASN A 89 -15.41 -5.79 -7.09
N LYS A 90 -14.95 -5.70 -5.83
CA LYS A 90 -15.81 -5.91 -4.66
C LYS A 90 -16.61 -4.65 -4.30
N LEU A 91 -15.95 -3.50 -4.26
CA LEU A 91 -16.59 -2.23 -3.89
C LEU A 91 -17.26 -1.51 -5.08
N GLY A 92 -16.89 -1.82 -6.32
CA GLY A 92 -17.56 -1.29 -7.51
C GLY A 92 -19.03 -1.66 -7.60
N GLN A 93 -19.46 -2.71 -6.89
CA GLN A 93 -20.88 -3.08 -6.75
C GLN A 93 -21.65 -2.14 -5.79
N LEU A 94 -20.93 -1.28 -5.07
CA LEU A 94 -21.43 -0.34 -4.06
C LEU A 94 -21.16 1.12 -4.47
N ASP A 95 -21.11 1.38 -5.79
CA ASP A 95 -20.86 2.70 -6.38
C ASP A 95 -19.47 3.30 -6.07
N TYR A 96 -18.47 2.46 -5.74
CA TYR A 96 -17.08 2.90 -5.66
C TYR A 96 -16.36 2.83 -7.01
N SER A 97 -15.45 3.76 -7.26
CA SER A 97 -14.62 3.80 -8.46
C SER A 97 -13.13 3.92 -8.13
N GLY A 98 -12.28 3.38 -9.00
CA GLY A 98 -10.83 3.51 -8.86
C GLY A 98 -10.36 4.90 -9.27
N PHE A 99 -9.52 5.52 -8.45
CA PHE A 99 -8.87 6.81 -8.74
C PHE A 99 -7.38 6.69 -8.47
N ARG A 100 -6.53 7.26 -9.33
CA ARG A 100 -5.08 7.25 -9.15
C ARG A 100 -4.55 8.66 -8.91
N LEU A 101 -3.73 8.79 -7.86
CA LEU A 101 -2.87 9.92 -7.62
C LEU A 101 -1.43 9.45 -7.65
N ASP A 102 -0.55 10.21 -8.28
CA ASP A 102 0.89 10.03 -8.15
C ASP A 102 1.39 11.00 -7.07
N ILE A 103 2.19 10.49 -6.14
CA ILE A 103 2.64 11.24 -4.95
C ILE A 103 3.41 12.51 -5.32
N GLU A 104 4.11 12.53 -6.46
CA GLU A 104 4.85 13.68 -6.97
C GLU A 104 3.95 14.86 -7.37
N ASN A 105 2.69 14.58 -7.72
CA ASN A 105 1.72 15.60 -8.14
C ASN A 105 0.97 16.21 -6.94
N VAL A 106 1.13 15.66 -5.74
CA VAL A 106 0.40 16.05 -4.53
C VAL A 106 1.39 16.27 -3.37
N PRO A 107 2.11 17.41 -3.33
CA PRO A 107 3.15 17.67 -2.33
C PRO A 107 2.64 17.59 -0.88
N GLU A 108 1.41 18.00 -0.63
CA GLU A 108 0.76 17.90 0.68
C GLU A 108 0.61 16.45 1.11
N LEU A 109 0.33 15.55 0.16
CA LEU A 109 0.24 14.11 0.43
C LEU A 109 1.63 13.51 0.63
N ALA A 110 2.64 13.96 -0.12
CA ALA A 110 4.03 13.55 0.09
C ALA A 110 4.56 13.92 1.48
N ALA A 111 4.03 14.99 2.09
CA ALA A 111 4.39 15.39 3.45
C ALA A 111 3.81 14.48 4.55
N ILE A 112 2.76 13.71 4.24
CA ILE A 112 2.07 12.84 5.20
C ILE A 112 2.29 11.35 4.92
N LEU A 113 2.49 10.98 3.64
CA LEU A 113 2.75 9.61 3.18
C LEU A 113 4.23 9.43 2.83
N PRO A 114 5.03 8.83 3.72
CA PRO A 114 6.45 8.62 3.49
C PRO A 114 6.74 7.46 2.52
N SER A 115 5.72 6.69 2.11
CA SER A 115 5.87 5.50 1.30
C SER A 115 4.66 5.24 0.42
N VAL A 116 4.93 4.67 -0.76
CA VAL A 116 3.95 4.22 -1.76
C VAL A 116 4.27 2.79 -2.18
N PRO A 117 3.33 2.01 -2.72
CA PRO A 117 1.92 2.35 -2.94
C PRO A 117 1.11 2.44 -1.65
N ALA A 118 0.21 3.40 -1.59
CA ALA A 118 -0.77 3.55 -0.52
C ALA A 118 -2.20 3.52 -1.08
N LEU A 119 -3.15 3.20 -0.21
CA LEU A 119 -4.58 3.10 -0.50
C LEU A 119 -5.33 4.03 0.43
N MET A 120 -6.23 4.83 -0.12
CA MET A 120 -7.29 5.49 0.62
C MET A 120 -8.65 5.04 0.11
N VAL A 121 -9.62 4.90 1.01
CA VAL A 121 -11.01 4.64 0.64
C VAL A 121 -11.86 5.78 1.15
N VAL A 122 -12.53 6.48 0.22
CA VAL A 122 -13.46 7.58 0.50
C VAL A 122 -14.87 7.09 0.19
N ASP A 123 -15.76 7.09 1.16
CA ASP A 123 -17.14 6.64 0.93
C ASP A 123 -17.96 7.64 0.11
N THR A 124 -19.19 7.25 -0.22
CA THR A 124 -20.14 8.07 -1.00
C THR A 124 -20.62 9.33 -0.28
N GLN A 125 -20.26 9.51 1.00
CA GLN A 125 -20.57 10.68 1.83
C GLN A 125 -19.33 11.55 2.10
N TYR A 126 -18.19 11.29 1.43
CA TYR A 126 -16.91 11.95 1.68
C TYR A 126 -16.29 11.67 3.07
N ASN A 127 -16.56 10.52 3.68
CA ASN A 127 -15.82 10.09 4.86
C ASN A 127 -14.61 9.24 4.44
N LEU A 128 -13.46 9.50 5.07
CA LEU A 128 -12.28 8.67 4.90
C LEU A 128 -12.47 7.36 5.68
N ARG A 129 -12.60 6.23 5.00
CA ARG A 129 -12.84 4.92 5.63
C ARG A 129 -11.56 4.18 5.97
N TYR A 130 -10.55 4.34 5.14
CA TYR A 130 -9.27 3.66 5.27
C TYR A 130 -8.15 4.51 4.70
N LEU A 131 -6.98 4.46 5.34
CA LEU A 131 -5.71 4.92 4.79
C LEU A 131 -4.59 3.97 5.23
N GLY A 132 -3.80 3.46 4.29
CA GLY A 132 -2.69 2.57 4.60
C GLY A 132 -2.23 1.76 3.38
N PRO A 133 -1.45 0.69 3.57
CA PRO A 133 -1.00 -0.16 2.47
C PRO A 133 -2.11 -1.12 1.98
N TYR A 134 -1.91 -1.72 0.79
CA TYR A 134 -2.79 -2.77 0.23
C TYR A 134 -2.59 -4.15 0.87
N ALA A 135 -1.42 -4.39 1.46
CA ALA A 135 -1.02 -5.66 2.04
C ALA A 135 0.22 -5.48 2.91
N THR A 136 0.59 -6.53 3.64
CA THR A 136 1.83 -6.61 4.41
C THR A 136 2.65 -7.84 4.02
N GLY A 137 3.85 -7.96 4.58
CA GLY A 137 4.76 -9.10 4.39
C GLY A 137 5.49 -9.13 3.05
N TYR A 138 6.32 -10.16 2.88
CA TYR A 138 7.05 -10.42 1.63
C TYR A 138 6.09 -10.43 0.46
N GLY A 139 6.38 -9.67 -0.60
CA GLY A 139 5.62 -9.70 -1.85
C GLY A 139 4.12 -9.40 -1.75
N CYS A 140 3.67 -8.69 -0.69
CA CYS A 140 2.25 -8.35 -0.49
C CYS A 140 1.31 -9.57 -0.35
N PHE A 141 1.81 -10.72 0.12
CA PHE A 141 1.02 -11.97 0.15
C PHE A 141 -0.10 -12.03 1.21
N THR A 142 -0.12 -11.14 2.21
CA THR A 142 -1.13 -11.17 3.30
C THR A 142 -2.41 -10.40 2.98
N GLY A 143 -2.54 -9.79 1.79
CA GLY A 143 -3.62 -8.84 1.46
C GLY A 143 -5.04 -9.40 1.37
N LYS A 144 -5.25 -10.72 1.29
CA LYS A 144 -6.60 -11.29 1.10
C LYS A 144 -7.56 -10.92 2.24
N ASN A 145 -7.12 -11.04 3.49
CA ASN A 145 -7.95 -10.65 4.64
C ASN A 145 -8.16 -9.13 4.69
N LEU A 146 -7.19 -8.36 4.20
CA LEU A 146 -7.25 -6.90 4.21
C LEU A 146 -8.30 -6.37 3.22
N VAL A 147 -8.43 -6.97 2.03
CA VAL A 147 -9.51 -6.62 1.09
C VAL A 147 -10.88 -6.82 1.74
N ASP A 148 -11.07 -7.91 2.48
CA ASP A 148 -12.32 -8.16 3.21
C ASP A 148 -12.54 -7.15 4.35
N GLU A 149 -11.49 -6.84 5.11
CA GLU A 149 -11.50 -5.85 6.21
C GLU A 149 -11.86 -4.45 5.69
N ILE A 150 -11.16 -3.97 4.66
CA ILE A 150 -11.40 -2.67 4.01
C ILE A 150 -12.81 -2.62 3.45
N SER A 151 -13.28 -3.71 2.83
CA SER A 151 -14.65 -3.75 2.32
C SER A 151 -15.69 -3.63 3.43
N GLY A 152 -15.42 -4.23 4.60
CA GLY A 152 -16.22 -4.06 5.80
C GLY A 152 -16.24 -2.61 6.28
N TYR A 153 -15.08 -1.95 6.31
CA TYR A 153 -15.00 -0.52 6.65
C TYR A 153 -15.75 0.36 5.66
N ALA A 154 -15.69 0.07 4.36
CA ALA A 154 -16.35 0.86 3.32
C ALA A 154 -17.88 0.71 3.29
N SER A 155 -18.40 -0.47 3.65
CA SER A 155 -19.83 -0.80 3.60
C SER A 155 -20.59 -0.56 4.90
N ASN A 156 -19.89 -0.32 6.01
CA ASN A 156 -20.53 -0.06 7.29
C ASN A 156 -21.25 1.31 7.29
N SER A 157 -22.53 1.34 7.66
CA SER A 157 -23.32 2.57 7.72
C SER A 157 -22.94 3.49 8.90
N SER A 158 -22.30 2.95 9.94
CA SER A 158 -21.81 3.73 11.07
C SER A 158 -20.37 4.16 10.82
N TYR A 159 -20.18 5.47 10.61
CA TYR A 159 -18.87 6.10 10.56
C TYR A 159 -18.53 6.69 11.94
N ILE A 160 -17.40 6.28 12.52
CA ILE A 160 -16.87 6.85 13.76
C ILE A 160 -15.60 7.63 13.44
N ASN A 161 -14.66 6.99 12.76
CA ASN A 161 -13.37 7.55 12.36
C ASN A 161 -12.75 6.69 11.24
N ALA A 162 -11.79 7.27 10.51
CA ALA A 162 -10.98 6.51 9.56
C ALA A 162 -10.14 5.43 10.27
N VAL A 163 -9.95 4.29 9.59
CA VAL A 163 -8.93 3.32 9.97
C VAL A 163 -7.62 3.69 9.26
N VAL A 164 -6.66 4.22 10.02
CA VAL A 164 -5.32 4.57 9.50
C VAL A 164 -4.33 3.48 9.93
N LYS A 165 -3.83 2.70 8.96
CA LYS A 165 -2.83 1.64 9.18
C LYS A 165 -1.43 2.19 8.88
N THR A 166 -0.66 2.44 9.93
CA THR A 166 0.71 2.99 9.84
C THR A 166 1.78 1.92 10.10
N GLU A 167 1.47 0.94 10.95
CA GLU A 167 2.37 -0.15 11.31
C GLU A 167 2.24 -1.31 10.32
N ALA A 168 3.11 -1.31 9.32
CA ALA A 168 3.16 -2.35 8.31
C ALA A 168 4.55 -2.51 7.73
N ASP A 169 5.01 -3.76 7.63
CA ASP A 169 6.19 -4.13 6.86
C ASP A 169 5.77 -4.72 5.52
N GLY A 170 6.40 -4.30 4.44
CA GLY A 170 6.03 -4.75 3.10
C GLY A 170 6.95 -4.22 2.02
N CYS A 171 6.56 -4.43 0.76
CA CYS A 171 7.26 -3.80 -0.37
C CYS A 171 6.75 -2.37 -0.51
N PHE A 172 7.59 -1.39 -0.20
CA PHE A 172 7.28 0.02 -0.41
C PHE A 172 8.44 0.75 -1.11
N CYS A 173 8.08 1.75 -1.89
CA CYS A 173 8.98 2.74 -2.48
C CYS A 173 8.88 4.03 -1.65
N ASN A 174 10.03 4.66 -1.40
CA ASN A 174 10.09 5.90 -0.64
C ASN A 174 9.64 7.07 -1.52
N SER A 175 8.77 7.94 -1.00
CA SER A 175 8.24 9.10 -1.72
C SER A 175 9.22 10.28 -1.84
N HIS A 176 10.40 10.22 -1.21
CA HIS A 176 11.38 11.32 -1.14
C HIS A 176 12.74 11.02 -1.81
N ARG A 177 12.76 10.32 -2.95
CA ARG A 177 14.03 10.07 -3.64
C ARG A 177 14.47 11.23 -4.53
#